data_AF-A0A401SDC6-F1
#
_entry.id   AF-A0A401SDC6-F1
#
_cell.length_a   1.000
_cell.length_b   1.000
_cell.length_c   1.000
_cell.angle_alpha   90.00
_cell.angle_beta   90.00
_cell.angle_gamma   90.00
#
_symmetry.space_group_name_H-M   'P 1'
#
loop_
_entity.id
_entity.type
_entity.pdbx_description
1 polymer ?
#
loop_
_entity_poly.entity_id
_entity_poly.type
_entity_poly.pdbx_seq_one_letter_code
_entity_poly.pdbx_strand_id
1 'polypeptide(L)'
;MDSEADTQVLQELGSSCMKLGQLALDNFHVAPAVDQKHPVGMNSILHLMWLKDQVVQQTVELETRVKGAETNTEAISEDNLKEVIQVLEKELEDVSISFQHKTMALHRLQFTHALREAVQKNDEEGKLIMETIKHSLDLCSEIIATQKEVHTLENAVLEVQKQRLTLKRKMQDVLQDMKAEKRKQQQLLQQLENELPKRAQKNLLEHVKMVTLIQKVLQGVILSSGVNWAKDPELKEIVLQLENNPLDEADSSN
;
A
#
# COMPACT_ATOMS: atom_id res chain seq x y z
N MET A 1 41.57 0.39 -44.33
CA MET A 1 40.76 1.20 -43.39
C MET A 1 39.35 0.71 -43.56
N ASP A 2 38.85 -0.03 -42.57
CA ASP A 2 37.61 -0.79 -42.65
C ASP A 2 36.40 0.14 -42.59
N SER A 3 36.04 0.71 -43.75
CA SER A 3 34.85 1.53 -43.95
C SER A 3 33.56 0.84 -43.48
N GLU A 4 33.58 -0.49 -43.41
CA GLU A 4 32.47 -1.34 -42.95
C GLU A 4 32.35 -1.35 -41.41
N ALA A 5 33.47 -1.32 -40.69
CA ALA A 5 33.48 -1.25 -39.23
C ALA A 5 33.01 0.13 -38.72
N ASP A 6 33.40 1.21 -39.39
CA ASP A 6 33.01 2.57 -38.99
C ASP A 6 31.54 2.88 -39.33
N THR A 7 30.99 2.27 -40.38
CA THR A 7 29.54 2.35 -40.67
C THR A 7 28.71 1.55 -39.66
N GLN A 8 29.22 0.41 -39.18
CA GLN A 8 28.59 -0.38 -38.13
C GLN A 8 28.54 0.37 -36.79
N VAL A 9 29.62 1.06 -36.40
CA VAL A 9 29.67 1.89 -35.19
C VAL A 9 28.67 3.04 -35.25
N LEU A 10 28.53 3.70 -36.40
CA LEU A 10 27.52 4.77 -36.58
C LEU A 10 26.08 4.25 -36.53
N GLN A 11 25.86 3.00 -36.97
CA GLN A 11 24.56 2.34 -36.88
C GLN A 11 24.25 1.91 -35.44
N GLU A 12 25.24 1.43 -34.70
CA GLU A 12 25.13 1.14 -33.27
C GLU A 12 24.89 2.40 -32.44
N LEU A 13 25.54 3.53 -32.76
CA LEU A 13 25.29 4.82 -32.11
C LEU A 13 23.83 5.25 -32.29
N GLY A 14 23.29 5.11 -33.51
CA GLY A 14 21.89 5.38 -33.80
C GLY A 14 20.95 4.47 -33.01
N SER A 15 21.25 3.16 -32.94
CA SER A 15 20.47 2.19 -32.17
C SER A 15 20.51 2.47 -30.66
N SER A 16 21.68 2.75 -30.10
CA SER A 16 21.87 3.08 -28.69
C SER A 16 21.18 4.40 -28.32
N CYS A 17 21.25 5.41 -29.18
CA CYS A 17 20.48 6.64 -29.01
C CYS A 17 18.97 6.39 -28.97
N MET A 18 18.45 5.55 -29.88
CA MET A 18 17.04 5.18 -29.92
C MET A 18 16.63 4.37 -28.68
N LYS A 19 17.46 3.43 -28.22
CA LYS A 19 17.23 2.67 -26.98
C LYS A 19 17.24 3.55 -25.73
N LEU A 20 18.15 4.53 -25.66
CA LEU A 20 18.17 5.51 -24.58
C LEU A 20 16.91 6.39 -24.60
N GLY A 21 16.46 6.77 -25.80
CA GLY A 21 15.19 7.46 -26.00
C GLY A 21 13.98 6.61 -25.61
N GLN A 22 13.99 5.32 -25.94
CA GLN A 22 12.94 4.38 -25.59
C GLN A 22 12.89 4.12 -24.09
N LEU A 23 14.03 4.00 -23.41
CA LEU A 23 14.08 3.92 -21.93
C LEU A 23 13.53 5.19 -21.28
N ALA A 24 13.75 6.36 -21.87
CA ALA A 24 13.14 7.61 -21.42
C ALA A 24 11.62 7.67 -21.70
N LEU A 25 11.15 7.05 -22.79
CA LEU A 25 9.73 6.91 -23.14
C LEU A 25 9.00 5.83 -22.34
N ASP A 26 9.66 4.73 -22.00
CA ASP A 26 9.08 3.67 -21.17
C ASP A 26 8.87 4.16 -19.73
N ASN A 27 9.60 5.20 -19.31
CA ASN A 27 9.33 5.98 -18.09
C ASN A 27 8.07 6.89 -18.20
N PHE A 28 7.51 7.09 -19.39
CA PHE A 28 6.30 7.89 -19.65
C PHE A 28 5.42 7.22 -20.72
N HIS A 29 4.59 6.25 -20.33
CA HIS A 29 3.47 5.75 -21.16
C HIS A 29 2.60 6.93 -21.65
N VAL A 30 2.06 7.08 -22.88
CA VAL A 30 1.63 6.22 -24.01
C VAL A 30 1.65 7.09 -25.30
N ALA A 31 1.85 6.52 -26.49
CA ALA A 31 1.32 7.13 -27.73
C ALA A 31 0.91 6.07 -28.77
N PRO A 32 -0.29 6.14 -29.38
CA PRO A 32 -0.65 5.37 -30.57
C PRO A 32 -0.45 6.18 -31.86
N ALA A 33 -0.22 5.44 -32.95
CA ALA A 33 0.07 5.93 -34.29
C ALA A 33 -1.19 6.37 -35.07
N VAL A 34 -1.05 7.38 -35.95
CA VAL A 34 -2.03 7.67 -37.01
C VAL A 34 -1.31 7.92 -38.34
N ASP A 35 -1.82 7.21 -39.35
CA ASP A 35 -1.41 7.10 -40.75
C ASP A 35 -1.92 8.30 -41.57
N GLN A 36 -1.10 8.85 -42.47
CA GLN A 36 -1.48 9.95 -43.37
C GLN A 36 -1.49 9.48 -44.83
N LYS A 37 -2.63 9.66 -45.50
CA LYS A 37 -2.72 9.68 -46.97
C LYS A 37 -3.37 10.98 -47.45
N HIS A 38 -2.57 11.80 -48.12
CA HIS A 38 -3.06 12.73 -49.15
C HIS A 38 -3.09 12.00 -50.51
N PRO A 39 -3.89 12.49 -51.47
CA PRO A 39 -3.25 13.26 -52.54
C PRO A 39 -4.07 14.46 -53.06
N VAL A 40 -3.32 15.37 -53.66
CA VAL A 40 -3.68 16.64 -54.29
C VAL A 40 -3.90 16.45 -55.79
N GLY A 41 -4.79 17.23 -56.41
CA GLY A 41 -4.63 17.64 -57.81
C GLY A 41 -5.92 18.11 -58.51
N MET A 42 -6.15 19.42 -58.59
CA MET A 42 -6.92 20.08 -59.67
C MET A 42 -6.76 21.63 -59.63
N ASN A 43 -6.14 22.20 -60.68
CA ASN A 43 -6.17 23.58 -61.21
C ASN A 43 -6.21 24.80 -60.23
N SER A 44 -5.08 25.50 -60.13
CA SER A 44 -4.79 26.58 -59.16
C SER A 44 -5.79 27.74 -59.09
N ILE A 45 -6.44 28.15 -60.19
CA ILE A 45 -7.38 29.31 -60.19
C ILE A 45 -8.79 28.88 -59.75
N LEU A 46 -9.27 27.74 -60.24
CA LEU A 46 -10.54 27.16 -59.80
C LEU A 46 -10.45 26.72 -58.34
N HIS A 47 -9.30 26.20 -57.91
CA HIS A 47 -9.04 25.89 -56.51
C HIS A 47 -9.07 27.15 -55.64
N LEU A 48 -8.47 28.26 -56.08
CA LEU A 48 -8.55 29.55 -55.37
C LEU A 48 -9.97 30.11 -55.31
N MET A 49 -10.76 30.03 -56.39
CA MET A 49 -12.16 30.46 -56.36
C MET A 49 -13.01 29.58 -55.45
N TRP A 50 -12.81 28.27 -55.51
CA TRP A 50 -13.46 27.31 -54.63
C TRP A 50 -13.07 27.55 -53.17
N LEU A 51 -11.78 27.80 -52.88
CA LEU A 51 -11.30 28.12 -51.54
C LEU A 51 -11.91 29.43 -51.03
N LYS A 52 -12.01 30.45 -51.90
CA LYS A 52 -12.63 31.74 -51.57
C LYS A 52 -14.11 31.56 -51.25
N ASP A 53 -14.86 30.83 -52.08
CA ASP A 53 -16.28 30.57 -51.85
C ASP A 53 -16.48 29.68 -50.60
N GLN A 54 -15.59 28.72 -50.35
CA GLN A 54 -15.58 27.89 -49.14
C GLN A 54 -15.34 28.73 -47.88
N VAL A 55 -14.37 29.64 -47.90
CA VAL A 55 -14.07 30.54 -46.76
C VAL A 55 -15.24 31.49 -46.50
N VAL A 56 -15.89 32.02 -47.54
CA VAL A 56 -17.10 32.85 -47.39
C VAL A 56 -18.23 32.04 -46.75
N GLN A 57 -18.46 30.82 -47.24
CA GLN A 57 -19.49 29.93 -46.69
C GLN A 57 -19.21 29.62 -45.21
N GLN A 58 -17.97 29.27 -44.87
CA GLN A 58 -17.54 29.00 -43.50
C GLN A 58 -17.67 30.22 -42.59
N THR A 59 -17.41 31.42 -43.12
CA THR A 59 -17.55 32.66 -42.35
C THR A 59 -19.01 32.93 -41.99
N VAL A 60 -19.93 32.74 -42.94
CA VAL A 60 -21.38 32.89 -42.69
C VAL A 60 -21.90 31.80 -41.75
N GLU A 61 -21.42 30.57 -41.88
CA GLU A 61 -21.77 29.46 -40.99
C GLU A 61 -21.27 29.72 -39.55
N LEU A 62 -20.05 30.25 -39.40
CA LEU A 62 -19.55 30.67 -38.08
C LEU A 62 -20.34 31.85 -37.52
N GLU A 63 -20.68 32.85 -38.33
CA GLU A 63 -21.47 34.00 -37.89
C GLU A 63 -22.88 33.58 -37.42
N THR A 64 -23.52 32.66 -38.13
CA THR A 64 -24.84 32.10 -37.73
C THR A 64 -24.73 31.19 -36.52
N ARG A 65 -23.65 30.44 -36.35
CA ARG A 65 -23.39 29.64 -35.13
C ARG A 65 -23.07 30.51 -33.92
N VAL A 66 -22.35 31.61 -34.09
CA VAL A 66 -22.11 32.60 -33.02
C VAL A 66 -23.41 33.28 -32.62
N LYS A 67 -24.20 33.77 -33.59
CA LYS A 67 -25.53 34.36 -33.32
C LYS A 67 -26.51 33.36 -32.70
N GLY A 68 -26.46 32.08 -33.10
CA GLY A 68 -27.25 31.01 -32.49
C GLY A 68 -26.74 30.53 -31.12
N ALA A 69 -25.45 30.72 -30.82
CA ALA A 69 -24.86 30.45 -29.51
C ALA A 69 -25.15 31.59 -28.52
N GLU A 70 -25.24 32.85 -28.99
CA GLU A 70 -25.68 33.99 -28.17
C GLU A 70 -27.13 33.80 -27.67
N THR A 71 -28.01 33.12 -28.42
CA THR A 71 -29.40 32.84 -28.00
C THR A 71 -29.57 31.57 -27.17
N ASN A 72 -28.56 30.69 -27.12
CA ASN A 72 -28.58 29.44 -26.36
C ASN A 72 -27.57 29.50 -25.21
N THR A 73 -27.65 30.54 -24.37
CA THR A 73 -27.04 30.50 -23.03
C THR A 73 -27.88 29.62 -22.11
N GLU A 74 -27.99 28.34 -22.45
CA GLU A 74 -28.18 27.33 -21.41
C GLU A 74 -26.90 27.37 -20.58
N ALA A 75 -27.04 27.85 -19.34
CA ALA A 75 -25.96 27.97 -18.38
C ALA A 75 -25.24 26.62 -18.23
N ILE A 76 -24.12 26.47 -18.94
CA ILE A 76 -23.18 25.38 -18.69
C ILE A 76 -22.77 25.53 -17.23
N SER A 77 -23.13 24.55 -16.40
CA SER A 77 -22.75 24.52 -15.00
C SER A 77 -21.25 24.78 -14.88
N GLU A 78 -20.84 25.60 -13.91
CA GLU A 78 -19.43 25.93 -13.65
C GLU A 78 -18.56 24.67 -13.51
N ASP A 79 -19.14 23.59 -12.98
CA ASP A 79 -18.50 22.27 -12.86
C ASP A 79 -18.21 21.63 -14.23
N ASN A 80 -19.11 21.75 -15.21
CA ASN A 80 -18.91 21.23 -16.57
C ASN A 80 -17.83 22.05 -17.31
N LEU A 81 -17.80 23.37 -17.11
CA LEU A 81 -16.74 24.22 -17.68
C LEU A 81 -15.38 23.86 -17.08
N LYS A 82 -15.32 23.61 -15.77
CA LYS A 82 -14.10 23.22 -15.08
C LYS A 82 -13.57 21.87 -15.55
N GLU A 83 -14.45 20.89 -15.76
CA GLU A 83 -14.07 19.59 -16.31
C GLU A 83 -13.52 19.71 -17.74
N VAL A 84 -14.19 20.50 -18.60
CA VAL A 84 -13.72 20.77 -19.97
C VAL A 84 -12.37 21.48 -19.97
N ILE A 85 -12.15 22.46 -19.08
CA ILE A 85 -10.86 23.14 -18.93
C ILE A 85 -9.76 22.15 -18.53
N GLN A 86 -10.02 21.27 -17.54
CA GLN A 86 -9.04 20.27 -17.13
C GLN A 86 -8.67 19.28 -18.24
N VAL A 87 -9.65 18.87 -19.05
CA VAL A 87 -9.39 18.01 -20.22
C VAL A 87 -8.53 18.74 -21.23
N LEU A 88 -8.84 20.01 -21.55
CA LEU A 88 -8.07 20.82 -22.48
C LEU A 88 -6.65 21.12 -21.98
N GLU A 89 -6.46 21.36 -20.68
CA GLU A 89 -5.15 21.53 -20.06
C GLU A 89 -4.29 20.28 -20.21
N LYS A 90 -4.88 19.10 -19.95
CA LYS A 90 -4.19 17.83 -20.12
C LYS A 90 -3.84 17.57 -21.59
N GLU A 91 -4.78 17.78 -22.52
CA GLU A 91 -4.52 17.62 -23.95
C GLU A 91 -3.42 18.58 -24.44
N LEU A 92 -3.42 19.81 -23.94
CA LEU A 92 -2.37 20.79 -24.25
C LEU A 92 -1.01 20.34 -23.71
N GLU A 93 -0.95 19.81 -22.49
CA GLU A 93 0.27 19.27 -21.89
C GLU A 93 0.78 18.07 -22.71
N ASP A 94 -0.10 17.12 -23.06
CA ASP A 94 0.23 15.96 -23.88
C ASP A 94 0.76 16.37 -25.28
N VAL A 95 0.12 17.34 -25.93
CA VAL A 95 0.57 17.88 -27.23
C VAL A 95 1.90 18.61 -27.09
N SER A 96 2.09 19.38 -26.02
CA SER A 96 3.35 20.08 -25.75
C SER A 96 4.51 19.12 -25.55
N ILE A 97 4.32 18.07 -24.75
CA ILE A 97 5.29 16.99 -24.53
C ILE A 97 5.59 16.29 -25.87
N SER A 98 4.56 15.95 -26.65
CA SER A 98 4.71 15.33 -27.97
C SER A 98 5.54 16.20 -28.92
N PHE A 99 5.27 17.51 -28.95
CA PHE A 99 6.01 18.47 -29.77
C PHE A 99 7.48 18.57 -29.35
N GLN A 100 7.75 18.67 -28.04
CA GLN A 100 9.12 18.69 -27.51
C GLN A 100 9.89 17.41 -27.86
N HIS A 101 9.25 16.24 -27.73
CA HIS A 101 9.84 14.95 -28.10
C HIS A 101 10.20 14.89 -29.59
N LYS A 102 9.26 15.28 -30.46
CA LYS A 102 9.51 15.32 -31.92
C LYS A 102 10.63 16.29 -32.27
N THR A 103 10.68 17.45 -31.63
CA THR A 103 11.74 18.44 -31.81
C THR A 103 13.11 17.90 -31.38
N MET A 104 13.18 17.23 -30.22
CA MET A 104 14.43 16.58 -29.79
C MET A 104 14.86 15.46 -30.74
N ALA A 105 13.94 14.62 -31.19
CA ALA A 105 14.25 13.54 -32.14
C ALA A 105 14.82 14.12 -33.45
N LEU A 106 14.23 15.21 -33.96
CA LEU A 106 14.73 15.92 -35.13
C LEU A 106 16.14 16.48 -34.89
N HIS A 107 16.40 17.16 -33.77
CA HIS A 107 17.73 17.67 -33.44
C HIS A 107 18.77 16.56 -33.34
N ARG A 108 18.43 15.42 -32.72
CA ARG A 108 19.33 14.25 -32.64
C ARG A 108 19.63 13.68 -34.01
N LEU A 109 18.64 13.62 -34.91
CA LEU A 109 18.82 13.16 -36.28
C LEU A 109 19.74 14.09 -37.07
N GLN A 110 19.49 15.40 -36.99
CA GLN A 110 20.31 16.43 -37.65
C GLN A 110 21.75 16.42 -37.13
N PHE A 111 21.93 16.32 -35.81
CA PHE A 111 23.25 16.25 -35.19
C PHE A 111 24.01 14.99 -35.61
N THR A 112 23.34 13.82 -35.59
CA THR A 112 23.94 12.56 -36.03
C THR A 112 24.31 12.58 -37.52
N HIS A 113 23.49 13.23 -38.34
CA HIS A 113 23.78 13.43 -39.76
C HIS A 113 25.03 14.30 -39.95
N ALA A 114 25.10 15.44 -39.27
CA ALA A 114 26.28 16.33 -39.33
C ALA A 114 27.56 15.63 -38.85
N LEU A 115 27.48 14.84 -37.77
CA LEU A 115 28.61 14.03 -37.30
C LEU A 115 29.05 12.98 -38.33
N ARG A 116 28.09 12.32 -38.98
CA ARG A 116 28.38 11.34 -40.04
C ARG A 116 29.10 11.98 -41.21
N GLU A 117 28.64 13.15 -41.67
CA GLU A 117 29.30 13.89 -42.74
C GLU A 117 30.71 14.34 -42.35
N ALA A 118 30.92 14.74 -41.09
CA ALA A 118 32.23 15.12 -40.58
C ALA A 118 33.21 13.93 -40.56
N VAL A 119 32.76 12.77 -40.07
CA VAL A 119 33.58 11.54 -40.05
C VAL A 119 33.90 11.02 -41.46
N GLN A 120 32.97 11.13 -42.40
CA GLN A 120 33.17 10.68 -43.79
C GLN A 120 34.25 11.44 -44.55
N LYS A 121 34.60 12.66 -44.13
CA LYS A 121 35.70 13.43 -44.73
C LYS A 121 37.08 12.80 -44.47
N ASN A 122 37.17 11.87 -43.50
CA ASN A 122 38.33 11.03 -43.19
C ASN A 122 39.65 11.80 -43.00
N ASP A 123 39.54 13.06 -42.58
CA ASP A 123 40.64 13.92 -42.13
C ASP A 123 41.01 13.59 -40.68
N GLU A 124 42.09 14.19 -40.18
CA GLU A 124 42.53 13.98 -38.80
C GLU A 124 41.45 14.41 -37.78
N GLU A 125 40.65 15.43 -38.11
CA GLU A 125 39.52 15.88 -37.29
C GLU A 125 38.40 14.83 -37.25
N GLY A 126 38.02 14.24 -38.39
CA GLY A 126 37.03 13.17 -38.49
C GLY A 126 37.44 11.91 -37.70
N LYS A 127 38.73 11.56 -37.70
CA LYS A 127 39.27 10.45 -36.89
C LYS A 127 39.15 10.73 -35.39
N LEU A 128 39.51 11.94 -34.94
CA LEU A 128 39.36 12.36 -33.54
C LEU A 128 37.89 12.36 -33.10
N ILE A 129 36.98 12.80 -33.97
CA ILE A 129 35.54 12.75 -33.73
C ILE A 129 35.07 11.30 -33.56
N MET A 130 35.51 10.38 -34.43
CA MET A 130 35.14 8.96 -34.35
C MET A 130 35.69 8.30 -33.08
N GLU A 131 36.93 8.57 -32.68
CA GLU A 131 37.52 8.08 -31.43
C GLU A 131 36.75 8.59 -30.21
N THR A 132 36.40 9.88 -30.21
CA THR A 132 35.59 10.50 -29.14
C THR A 132 34.20 9.87 -29.06
N ILE A 133 33.56 9.60 -30.21
CA ILE A 133 32.26 8.93 -30.27
C ILE A 133 32.36 7.51 -29.69
N LYS A 134 33.38 6.73 -30.07
CA LYS A 134 33.60 5.37 -29.54
C LYS A 134 33.75 5.38 -28.01
N HIS A 135 34.64 6.22 -27.50
CA HIS A 135 34.84 6.37 -26.06
C HIS A 135 33.57 6.83 -25.32
N SER A 136 32.80 7.75 -25.92
CA SER A 136 31.54 8.20 -25.35
C SER A 136 30.49 7.07 -25.29
N LEU A 137 30.46 6.20 -26.30
CA LEU A 137 29.59 5.02 -26.35
C LEU A 137 29.94 3.98 -25.27
N ASP A 138 31.23 3.74 -25.06
CA ASP A 138 31.72 2.84 -24.02
C ASP A 138 31.30 3.35 -22.63
N LEU A 139 31.54 4.62 -22.34
CA LEU A 139 31.09 5.27 -21.11
C LEU A 139 29.58 5.21 -20.92
N CYS A 140 28.79 5.46 -21.99
CA CYS A 140 27.34 5.35 -21.91
C CYS A 140 26.91 3.91 -21.57
N SER A 141 27.58 2.91 -22.12
CA SER A 141 27.30 1.50 -21.84
C SER A 141 27.59 1.14 -20.39
N GLU A 142 28.71 1.61 -19.84
CA GLU A 142 29.05 1.45 -18.42
C GLU A 142 28.05 2.15 -17.49
N ILE A 143 27.62 3.37 -17.85
CA ILE A 143 26.61 4.13 -17.10
C ILE A 143 25.29 3.36 -17.08
N ILE A 144 24.83 2.84 -18.22
CA ILE A 144 23.58 2.07 -18.31
C ILE A 144 23.68 0.80 -17.46
N ALA A 145 24.81 0.09 -17.51
CA ALA A 145 25.03 -1.10 -16.70
C ALA A 145 24.95 -0.76 -15.20
N THR A 146 25.62 0.30 -14.77
CA THR A 146 25.61 0.78 -13.39
C THR A 146 24.21 1.20 -12.94
N GLN A 147 23.48 1.94 -13.78
CA GLN A 147 22.10 2.35 -13.48
C GLN A 147 21.16 1.15 -13.33
N LYS A 148 21.33 0.13 -14.17
CA LYS A 148 20.56 -1.11 -14.06
C LYS A 148 20.84 -1.81 -12.73
N GLU A 149 22.11 -1.89 -12.32
CA GLU A 149 22.49 -2.45 -11.02
C GLU A 149 21.88 -1.65 -9.84
N VAL A 150 21.97 -0.31 -9.89
CA VAL A 150 21.34 0.57 -8.90
C VAL A 150 19.85 0.27 -8.78
N HIS A 151 19.13 0.19 -9.91
CA HIS A 151 17.70 -0.12 -9.87
C HIS A 151 17.39 -1.51 -9.32
N THR A 152 18.20 -2.53 -9.63
CA THR A 152 18.02 -3.85 -9.03
C THR A 152 18.19 -3.82 -7.52
N LEU A 153 19.17 -3.04 -7.03
CA LEU A 153 19.43 -2.88 -5.60
C LEU A 153 18.33 -2.08 -4.90
N GLU A 154 17.86 -0.98 -5.51
CA GLU A 154 16.73 -0.19 -5.01
C GLU A 154 15.47 -1.05 -4.85
N ASN A 155 15.15 -1.86 -5.85
CA ASN A 155 14.02 -2.79 -5.79
C ASN A 155 14.19 -3.83 -4.68
N ALA A 156 15.39 -4.37 -4.49
CA ALA A 156 15.68 -5.29 -3.38
C ALA A 156 15.48 -4.62 -2.01
N VAL A 157 15.93 -3.36 -1.86
CA VAL A 157 15.73 -2.57 -0.64
C VAL A 157 14.23 -2.35 -0.37
N LEU A 158 13.45 -1.98 -1.39
CA LEU A 158 12.00 -1.81 -1.26
C LEU A 158 11.30 -3.09 -0.80
N GLU A 159 11.69 -4.26 -1.34
CA GLU A 159 11.14 -5.55 -0.92
C GLU A 159 11.50 -5.87 0.54
N VAL A 160 12.73 -5.63 0.97
CA VAL A 160 13.12 -5.79 2.39
C VAL A 160 12.32 -4.85 3.30
N GLN A 161 12.09 -3.60 2.89
CA GLN A 161 11.27 -2.66 3.66
C GLN A 161 9.82 -3.14 3.81
N LYS A 162 9.23 -3.69 2.73
CA LYS A 162 7.89 -4.27 2.72
C LYS A 162 7.79 -5.50 3.62
N GLN A 163 8.78 -6.39 3.57
CA GLN A 163 8.87 -7.54 4.48
C GLN A 163 8.96 -7.09 5.93
N ARG A 164 9.80 -6.10 6.24
CA ARG A 164 9.94 -5.52 7.58
C ARG A 164 8.62 -4.94 8.11
N LEU A 165 7.87 -4.22 7.28
CA LEU A 165 6.56 -3.69 7.67
C LEU A 165 5.54 -4.80 7.94
N THR A 166 5.55 -5.85 7.12
CA THR A 166 4.68 -7.01 7.30
C THR A 166 4.99 -7.74 8.59
N LEU A 167 6.28 -7.94 8.90
CA LEU A 167 6.71 -8.56 10.15
C LEU A 167 6.34 -7.71 11.36
N LYS A 168 6.52 -6.38 11.28
CA LYS A 168 6.12 -5.45 12.36
C LYS A 168 4.62 -5.53 12.66
N ARG A 169 3.78 -5.65 11.62
CA ARG A 169 2.33 -5.84 11.78
C ARG A 169 2.02 -7.17 12.48
N LYS A 170 2.58 -8.28 12.00
CA LYS A 170 2.42 -9.60 12.62
C LYS A 170 2.86 -9.59 14.09
N MET A 171 3.98 -8.93 14.41
CA MET A 171 4.47 -8.82 15.78
C MET A 171 3.51 -8.02 16.68
N GLN A 172 2.90 -6.97 16.14
CA GLN A 172 1.88 -6.21 16.85
C GLN A 172 0.63 -7.07 17.14
N ASP A 173 0.18 -7.86 16.16
CA ASP A 173 -0.97 -8.76 16.32
C ASP A 173 -0.70 -9.81 17.41
N VAL A 174 0.45 -10.49 17.35
CA VAL A 174 0.86 -11.47 18.37
C VAL A 174 0.95 -10.82 19.77
N LEU A 175 1.44 -9.59 19.86
CA LEU A 175 1.49 -8.87 21.14
C LEU A 175 0.10 -8.53 21.67
N GLN A 176 -0.86 -8.22 20.80
CA GLN A 176 -2.26 -7.99 21.18
C GLN A 176 -2.90 -9.29 21.66
N ASP A 177 -2.70 -10.40 20.94
CA ASP A 177 -3.21 -11.71 21.32
C ASP A 177 -2.64 -12.17 22.67
N MET A 178 -1.32 -12.01 22.88
CA MET A 178 -0.67 -12.33 24.14
C MET A 178 -1.25 -11.51 25.30
N LYS A 179 -1.51 -10.21 25.09
CA LYS A 179 -2.15 -9.36 26.10
C LYS A 179 -3.58 -9.80 26.39
N ALA A 180 -4.34 -10.17 25.36
CA ALA A 180 -5.70 -10.68 25.52
C ALA A 180 -5.72 -11.99 26.31
N GLU A 181 -4.82 -12.91 25.99
CA GLU A 181 -4.73 -14.20 26.68
C GLU A 181 -4.30 -14.04 28.14
N LYS A 182 -3.32 -13.16 28.42
CA LYS A 182 -2.92 -12.82 29.78
C LYS A 182 -4.09 -12.25 30.60
N ARG A 183 -4.94 -11.40 30.00
CA ARG A 183 -6.15 -10.89 30.67
C ARG A 183 -7.13 -12.00 31.00
N LYS A 184 -7.38 -12.94 30.07
CA LYS A 184 -8.26 -14.09 30.34
C LYS A 184 -7.72 -14.95 31.48
N GLN A 185 -6.44 -15.26 31.48
CA GLN A 185 -5.80 -16.01 32.57
C GLN A 185 -5.95 -15.30 33.92
N GLN A 186 -5.73 -13.98 33.94
CA GLN A 186 -5.89 -13.19 35.17
C GLN A 186 -7.34 -13.17 35.66
N GLN A 187 -8.32 -13.07 34.75
CA GLN A 187 -9.74 -13.17 35.09
C GLN A 187 -10.08 -14.55 35.65
N LEU A 188 -9.56 -15.63 35.05
CA LEU A 188 -9.80 -17.00 35.51
C LEU A 188 -9.19 -17.23 36.90
N LEU A 189 -7.98 -16.71 37.15
CA LEU A 189 -7.36 -16.73 38.48
C LEU A 189 -8.20 -15.98 39.50
N GLN A 190 -8.66 -14.76 39.18
CA GLN A 190 -9.53 -13.99 40.08
C GLN A 190 -10.87 -14.70 40.34
N GLN A 191 -11.46 -15.35 39.34
CA GLN A 191 -12.68 -16.14 39.53
C GLN A 191 -12.43 -17.32 40.46
N LEU A 192 -11.33 -18.06 40.24
CA LEU A 192 -10.97 -19.20 41.08
C LEU A 192 -10.68 -18.76 42.52
N GLU A 193 -9.93 -17.68 42.71
CA GLU A 193 -9.61 -17.10 44.02
C GLU A 193 -10.87 -16.64 44.77
N ASN A 194 -11.88 -16.13 44.06
CA ASN A 194 -13.17 -15.74 44.66
C ASN A 194 -14.09 -16.93 44.96
N GLU A 195 -14.08 -17.99 44.15
CA GLU A 195 -14.99 -19.13 44.28
C GLU A 195 -14.50 -20.20 45.26
N LEU A 196 -13.18 -20.42 45.36
CA LEU A 196 -12.58 -21.36 46.30
C LEU A 196 -12.98 -21.10 47.78
N PRO A 197 -12.85 -19.88 48.34
CA PRO A 197 -13.21 -19.63 49.72
C PRO A 197 -14.72 -19.76 49.95
N LYS A 198 -15.56 -19.33 49.00
CA LYS A 198 -17.02 -19.51 49.11
C LYS A 198 -17.42 -20.98 49.14
N ARG A 199 -16.82 -21.80 48.28
CA ARG A 199 -17.07 -23.26 48.27
C ARG A 199 -16.56 -23.90 49.57
N ALA A 200 -15.37 -23.53 50.04
CA ALA A 200 -14.82 -24.02 51.30
C ALA A 200 -15.73 -23.64 52.49
N GLN A 201 -16.19 -22.39 52.55
CA GLN A 201 -17.09 -21.91 53.59
C GLN A 201 -18.45 -22.63 53.55
N LYS A 202 -19.01 -22.85 52.36
CA LYS A 202 -20.26 -23.60 52.19
C LYS A 202 -20.12 -25.03 52.71
N ASN A 203 -19.07 -25.73 52.30
CA ASN A 203 -18.80 -27.10 52.74
C ASN A 203 -18.58 -27.16 54.25
N LEU A 204 -17.80 -26.23 54.82
CA LEU A 204 -17.58 -26.14 56.26
C LEU A 204 -18.90 -25.94 57.00
N LEU A 205 -19.77 -25.05 56.52
CA LEU A 205 -21.09 -24.81 57.12
C LEU A 205 -21.99 -26.05 57.07
N GLU A 206 -21.95 -26.83 55.98
CA GLU A 206 -22.67 -28.10 55.85
C GLU A 206 -22.15 -29.15 56.84
N HIS A 207 -20.83 -29.28 56.97
CA HIS A 207 -20.21 -30.18 57.95
C HIS A 207 -20.52 -29.78 59.40
N VAL A 208 -20.44 -28.49 59.74
CA VAL A 208 -20.80 -27.98 61.06
C VAL A 208 -22.26 -28.31 61.39
N LYS A 209 -23.20 -28.04 60.46
CA LYS A 209 -24.61 -28.40 60.64
C LYS A 209 -24.81 -29.88 60.90
N MET A 210 -24.08 -30.74 60.19
CA MET A 210 -24.14 -32.19 60.37
C MET A 210 -23.62 -32.60 61.75
N VAL A 211 -22.49 -32.05 62.19
CA VAL A 211 -21.93 -32.30 63.53
C VAL A 211 -22.90 -31.85 64.61
N THR A 212 -23.51 -30.66 64.49
CA THR A 212 -24.50 -30.16 65.45
C THR A 212 -25.72 -31.09 65.51
N LEU A 213 -26.22 -31.59 64.37
CA LEU A 213 -27.32 -32.56 64.36
C LEU A 213 -26.93 -33.85 65.09
N ILE A 214 -25.73 -34.38 64.84
CA ILE A 214 -25.21 -35.57 65.52
C ILE A 214 -25.11 -35.31 67.03
N GLN A 215 -24.51 -34.20 67.45
CA GLN A 215 -24.42 -33.82 68.87
C GLN A 215 -25.80 -33.77 69.54
N LYS A 216 -26.79 -33.11 68.90
CA LYS A 216 -28.16 -33.01 69.44
C LYS A 216 -28.87 -34.37 69.53
N VAL A 217 -28.66 -35.26 68.56
CA VAL A 217 -29.19 -36.62 68.60
C VAL A 217 -28.55 -37.43 69.73
N LEU A 218 -27.21 -37.38 69.88
CA LEU A 218 -26.52 -38.07 70.98
C LEU A 218 -26.97 -37.56 72.35
N GLN A 219 -27.11 -36.24 72.51
CA GLN A 219 -27.68 -35.64 73.73
C GLN A 219 -29.08 -36.18 74.01
N GLY A 220 -29.97 -36.18 73.02
CA GLY A 220 -31.33 -36.71 73.16
C GLY A 220 -31.36 -38.19 73.55
N VAL A 221 -30.46 -39.00 73.01
CA VAL A 221 -30.33 -40.43 73.35
C VAL A 221 -29.85 -40.60 74.79
N ILE A 222 -28.81 -39.88 75.22
CA ILE A 222 -28.30 -39.97 76.60
C ILE A 222 -29.37 -39.53 77.61
N LEU A 223 -30.08 -38.43 77.32
CA LEU A 223 -31.15 -37.92 78.18
C LEU A 223 -32.37 -38.86 78.26
N SER A 224 -32.70 -39.56 77.17
CA SER A 224 -33.84 -40.49 77.11
C SER A 224 -33.52 -41.92 77.61
N SER A 225 -32.24 -42.28 77.71
CA SER A 225 -31.79 -43.60 78.17
C SER A 225 -32.09 -43.90 79.66
N GLY A 226 -32.58 -42.93 80.44
CA GLY A 226 -32.93 -43.12 81.86
C GLY A 226 -31.73 -43.31 82.79
N VAL A 227 -30.50 -43.18 82.29
CA VAL A 227 -29.25 -43.21 83.06
C VAL A 227 -29.11 -41.90 83.84
N ASN A 228 -28.72 -41.96 85.12
CA ASN A 228 -28.53 -40.78 85.97
C ASN A 228 -27.19 -40.09 85.68
N TRP A 229 -27.07 -39.53 84.48
CA TRP A 229 -25.88 -38.88 83.92
C TRP A 229 -25.32 -37.74 84.78
N ALA A 230 -26.12 -37.13 85.65
CA ALA A 230 -25.67 -36.07 86.55
C ALA A 230 -24.88 -36.57 87.77
N LYS A 231 -25.01 -37.86 88.11
CA LYS A 231 -24.27 -38.50 89.23
C LYS A 231 -22.94 -39.11 88.82
N ASP A 232 -22.81 -39.47 87.55
CA ASP A 232 -21.57 -40.00 86.99
C ASP A 232 -20.72 -38.83 86.45
N PRO A 233 -19.53 -38.59 87.02
CA PRO A 233 -18.65 -37.49 86.60
C PRO A 233 -18.27 -37.55 85.12
N GLU A 234 -18.06 -38.75 84.56
CA GLU A 234 -17.59 -38.94 83.18
C GLU A 234 -18.70 -38.64 82.17
N LEU A 235 -19.92 -39.12 82.45
CA LEU A 235 -21.11 -38.84 81.63
C LEU A 235 -21.53 -37.37 81.71
N LYS A 236 -21.39 -36.75 82.89
CA LYS A 236 -21.65 -35.31 83.06
C LYS A 236 -20.71 -34.47 82.19
N GLU A 237 -19.43 -34.82 82.14
CA GLU A 237 -18.45 -34.14 81.30
C GLU A 237 -18.76 -34.29 79.81
N ILE A 238 -19.10 -35.50 79.36
CA ILE A 238 -19.45 -35.78 77.96
C ILE A 238 -20.70 -35.00 77.51
N VAL A 239 -21.74 -34.95 78.34
CA VAL A 239 -22.98 -34.22 78.01
C VAL A 239 -22.74 -32.70 77.93
N LEU A 240 -21.91 -32.15 78.83
CA LEU A 240 -21.52 -30.74 78.81
C LEU A 240 -20.66 -30.39 77.58
N GLN A 241 -19.71 -31.25 77.20
CA GLN A 241 -18.92 -31.07 75.98
C GLN A 241 -19.77 -31.11 74.70
N LEU A 242 -20.83 -31.93 74.68
CA LEU A 242 -21.79 -31.98 73.56
C LEU A 242 -22.69 -30.73 73.48
N GLU A 243 -22.79 -29.95 74.56
CA GLU A 243 -23.60 -28.73 74.62
C GLU A 243 -22.86 -27.53 74.00
N ASN A 244 -21.53 -27.57 74.01
CA ASN A 244 -20.68 -26.57 73.39
C ASN A 244 -20.77 -26.65 71.85
N ASN A 245 -21.03 -25.51 71.23
CA ASN A 245 -21.06 -25.41 69.77
C ASN A 245 -19.64 -25.50 69.22
N PRO A 246 -19.35 -26.32 68.19
CA PRO A 246 -18.01 -26.45 67.62
C PRO A 246 -17.42 -25.16 67.00
N LEU A 247 -18.18 -24.07 66.94
CA LEU A 247 -17.70 -22.75 66.50
C LEU A 247 -17.29 -21.81 67.64
N ASP A 248 -17.75 -22.03 68.88
CA ASP A 248 -17.43 -21.13 70.02
C ASP A 248 -16.00 -21.35 70.56
N GLU A 249 -15.40 -22.51 70.29
CA GLU A 249 -14.00 -22.80 70.63
C GLU A 249 -12.99 -22.17 69.65
N ALA A 250 -13.41 -21.85 68.43
CA ALA A 250 -12.52 -21.29 67.40
C ALA A 250 -12.21 -19.80 67.62
N ASP A 251 -13.13 -19.03 68.21
CA ASP A 251 -12.94 -17.60 68.53
C ASP A 251 -12.17 -17.37 69.84
N SER A 252 -11.93 -18.43 70.63
CA SER A 252 -11.22 -18.35 71.92
C SER A 252 -9.69 -18.51 71.80
N SER A 253 -9.16 -18.65 70.58
CA SER A 253 -7.71 -18.86 70.33
C SER A 253 -7.09 -17.88 69.30
N ASN A 254 -7.58 -16.64 69.26
CA ASN A 254 -6.90 -15.51 68.60
C ASN A 254 -6.60 -14.39 69.58
#